data_AF-A0A816QQD3-F1
#
_entry.id   AF-A0A816QQD3-F1
#
_cell.length_a   1.000
_cell.length_b   1.000
_cell.length_c   1.000
_cell.angle_alpha   90.00
_cell.angle_beta   90.00
_cell.angle_gamma   90.00
#
_symmetry.space_group_name_H-M   'P 1'
#
loop_
_entity.id
_entity.type
_entity.pdbx_description
1 polymer ?
#
loop_
_entity_poly.entity_id
_entity_poly.type
_entity_poly.pdbx_seq_one_letter_code
_entity_poly.pdbx_strand_id
1 'polypeptide(L)'
;MLYPDFHELFQLKSKVSNLELPSNRLIKSAISGGLFSPFRGHGLEFTEVRKYVNGDDIRKIDWQVTARTNTPHIKLFTEERERTVLLLVDTNPTMSFGTRGTFKSIQAARCAALLGWCANKSSNFLGAVLFGGINKTEYFKPTRTRRSLWKMLQYLSRSETKGPKRIIELNVAMDFTNKKASPSSLVFIISDFINIDDQLKLS
;
A
#
# COMPACT_ATOMS: atom_id res chain seq x y z
N MET A 1 24.50 14.63 -3.03
CA MET A 1 23.40 14.94 -3.97
C MET A 1 22.27 15.60 -3.20
N LEU A 2 21.68 16.69 -3.71
CA LEU A 2 20.62 17.46 -3.02
C LEU A 2 19.21 16.92 -3.27
N TYR A 3 19.03 16.16 -4.35
CA TYR A 3 17.75 15.63 -4.82
C TYR A 3 17.87 14.14 -5.12
N PRO A 4 16.76 13.37 -5.10
CA PRO A 4 16.79 11.97 -5.50
C PRO A 4 17.21 11.81 -6.96
N ASP A 5 18.05 10.83 -7.27
CA ASP A 5 18.41 10.49 -8.64
C ASP A 5 17.42 9.48 -9.23
N PHE A 6 16.87 9.77 -10.40
CA PHE A 6 15.94 8.86 -11.06
C PHE A 6 16.59 7.52 -11.40
N HIS A 7 17.83 7.53 -11.89
CA HIS A 7 18.50 6.30 -12.30
C HIS A 7 18.76 5.40 -11.09
N GLU A 8 19.21 5.97 -9.98
CA GLU A 8 19.31 5.27 -8.71
C GLU A 8 17.98 4.65 -8.26
N LEU A 9 16.89 5.43 -8.23
CA LEU A 9 15.57 4.93 -7.83
C LEU A 9 15.05 3.82 -8.74
N PHE A 10 15.38 3.89 -10.03
CA PHE A 10 15.04 2.84 -10.99
C PHE A 10 15.83 1.55 -10.73
N GLN A 11 17.13 1.66 -10.45
CA GLN A 11 17.99 0.51 -10.15
C GLN A 11 17.55 -0.27 -8.90
N LEU A 12 16.87 0.38 -7.95
CA LEU A 12 16.34 -0.29 -6.74
C LEU A 12 15.39 -1.45 -7.04
N LYS A 13 14.84 -1.53 -8.26
CA LYS A 13 14.08 -2.70 -8.73
C LYS A 13 14.82 -4.02 -8.49
N SER A 14 16.14 -4.06 -8.67
CA SER A 14 16.93 -5.29 -8.49
C SER A 14 16.98 -5.75 -7.02
N LYS A 15 16.78 -4.84 -6.07
CA LYS A 15 16.84 -5.11 -4.63
C LYS A 15 15.53 -5.63 -4.04
N VAL A 16 14.48 -5.73 -4.85
CA VAL A 16 13.12 -6.07 -4.43
C VAL A 16 12.79 -7.56 -4.61
N SER A 17 13.73 -8.38 -5.06
CA SER A 17 13.51 -9.81 -5.30
C SER A 17 12.95 -10.55 -4.07
N ASN A 18 13.39 -10.20 -2.86
CA ASN A 18 13.00 -10.87 -1.62
C ASN A 18 12.09 -10.03 -0.72
N LEU A 19 11.63 -8.86 -1.19
CA LEU A 19 10.72 -8.01 -0.42
C LEU A 19 9.28 -8.32 -0.77
N GLU A 20 8.48 -8.59 0.25
CA GLU A 20 7.04 -8.82 0.14
C GLU A 20 6.28 -7.72 0.87
N LEU A 21 5.11 -7.37 0.33
CA LEU A 21 4.20 -6.46 1.01
C LEU A 21 3.47 -7.22 2.13
N PRO A 22 3.19 -6.56 3.27
CA PRO A 22 2.50 -7.21 4.37
C PRO A 22 1.15 -7.81 3.94
N SER A 23 0.91 -9.06 4.35
CA SER A 23 -0.34 -9.77 4.06
C SER A 23 -1.44 -9.39 5.07
N ASN A 24 -2.69 -9.33 4.62
CA ASN A 24 -3.84 -8.98 5.46
C ASN A 24 -4.22 -10.10 6.46
N ARG A 25 -3.49 -11.24 6.44
CA ARG A 25 -3.74 -12.39 7.32
C ARG A 25 -3.54 -12.01 8.80
N LEU A 26 -2.71 -11.00 9.06
CA LEU A 26 -2.39 -10.56 10.42
C LEU A 26 -3.40 -9.57 11.03
N ILE A 27 -4.27 -8.94 10.22
CA ILE A 27 -5.18 -7.88 10.72
C ILE A 27 -6.62 -8.41 10.90
N LYS A 28 -7.06 -9.39 10.09
CA LYS A 28 -8.40 -9.98 10.21
C LYS A 28 -8.63 -10.82 11.47
N SER A 29 -7.58 -11.22 12.19
CA SER A 29 -7.74 -11.92 13.48
C SER A 29 -8.23 -11.02 14.62
N ALA A 30 -8.20 -9.69 14.45
CA ALA A 30 -8.64 -8.75 15.49
C ALA A 30 -10.10 -8.29 15.38
N ILE A 31 -10.77 -8.51 14.24
CA ILE A 31 -12.15 -8.05 14.01
C ILE A 31 -13.00 -9.22 13.50
N SER A 32 -13.45 -10.05 14.43
CA SER A 32 -14.49 -11.04 14.20
C SER A 32 -15.85 -10.34 14.15
N GLY A 33 -16.21 -9.81 12.97
CA GLY A 33 -17.54 -9.30 12.65
C GLY A 33 -17.95 -9.78 11.27
N GLY A 34 -18.86 -10.73 11.20
CA GLY A 34 -19.26 -11.40 9.97
C GLY A 34 -19.99 -10.46 9.01
N LEU A 35 -19.40 -10.23 7.84
CA LEU A 35 -20.12 -9.85 6.62
C LEU A 35 -19.28 -10.29 5.41
N PHE A 36 -19.51 -11.52 4.96
CA PHE A 36 -19.07 -11.94 3.63
C PHE A 36 -20.04 -11.33 2.61
N SER A 37 -19.60 -10.31 1.87
CA SER A 37 -20.31 -9.80 0.70
C SER A 37 -20.19 -10.81 -0.46
N PRO A 38 -21.26 -11.12 -1.21
CA PRO A 38 -21.20 -11.99 -2.37
C PRO A 38 -20.72 -11.18 -3.57
N PHE A 39 -19.41 -10.96 -3.69
CA PHE A 39 -18.84 -10.39 -4.92
C PHE A 39 -18.35 -11.50 -5.83
N ARG A 40 -18.88 -11.52 -7.06
CA ARG A 40 -18.47 -12.42 -8.14
C ARG A 40 -17.33 -11.76 -8.91
N GLY A 41 -16.15 -12.40 -8.94
CA GLY A 41 -15.13 -12.09 -9.94
C GLY A 41 -13.68 -12.28 -9.47
N HIS A 42 -13.14 -13.45 -9.79
CA HIS A 42 -11.72 -13.83 -9.89
C HIS A 42 -10.92 -14.10 -8.58
N GLY A 43 -10.45 -15.35 -8.45
CA GLY A 43 -9.36 -15.76 -7.53
C GLY A 43 -9.78 -16.32 -6.17
N LEU A 44 -10.57 -17.40 -6.13
CA LEU A 44 -10.76 -18.18 -4.89
C LEU A 44 -9.56 -19.12 -4.73
N GLU A 45 -8.60 -18.78 -3.87
CA GLU A 45 -7.53 -19.70 -3.48
C GLU A 45 -8.00 -20.60 -2.33
N PHE A 46 -7.74 -21.90 -2.48
CA PHE A 46 -7.94 -22.87 -1.42
C PHE A 46 -7.07 -22.50 -0.21
N THR A 47 -7.68 -22.32 0.95
CA THR A 47 -6.96 -21.94 2.18
C THR A 47 -6.71 -23.16 3.05
N GLU A 48 -7.77 -23.84 3.46
CA GLU A 48 -7.69 -25.01 4.33
C GLU A 48 -9.01 -25.81 4.28
N VAL A 49 -8.95 -27.05 4.76
CA VAL A 49 -10.14 -27.86 5.04
C VAL A 49 -10.29 -27.94 6.56
N ARG A 50 -11.49 -27.64 7.07
CA ARG A 50 -11.81 -27.82 8.49
C ARG A 50 -13.08 -28.64 8.70
N LYS A 51 -13.24 -29.19 9.89
CA LYS A 51 -14.49 -29.87 10.29
C LYS A 51 -15.66 -28.88 10.26
N TYR A 52 -16.80 -29.37 9.78
CA TYR A 52 -18.08 -28.66 9.80
C TYR A 52 -18.51 -28.36 11.24
N VAL A 53 -19.08 -27.17 11.46
CA VAL A 53 -19.77 -26.81 12.71
C VAL A 53 -21.16 -26.29 12.36
N ASN A 54 -22.13 -26.51 13.25
CA ASN A 54 -23.48 -25.99 13.07
C ASN A 54 -23.46 -24.46 12.89
N GLY A 55 -24.10 -23.99 11.83
CA GLY A 55 -24.09 -22.57 11.42
C GLY A 55 -23.27 -22.31 10.15
N ASP A 56 -22.45 -23.28 9.73
CA ASP A 56 -21.71 -23.16 8.48
C ASP A 56 -22.58 -23.45 7.23
N ASP A 57 -22.24 -22.82 6.11
CA ASP A 57 -22.90 -23.02 4.81
C ASP A 57 -22.58 -24.41 4.23
N ILE A 58 -23.61 -25.26 4.17
CA ILE A 58 -23.57 -26.64 3.67
C ILE A 58 -23.09 -26.71 2.20
N ARG A 59 -23.27 -25.64 1.42
CA ARG A 59 -22.81 -25.59 0.02
C ARG A 59 -21.29 -25.65 -0.12
N LYS A 60 -20.55 -25.37 0.97
CA LYS A 60 -19.09 -25.38 1.00
C LYS A 60 -18.50 -26.71 1.47
N ILE A 61 -19.33 -27.75 1.68
CA ILE A 61 -18.86 -29.07 2.09
C ILE A 61 -17.97 -29.68 1.00
N ASP A 62 -16.77 -30.13 1.40
CA ASP A 62 -15.90 -30.94 0.55
C ASP A 62 -16.33 -32.40 0.67
N TRP A 63 -17.12 -32.86 -0.30
CA TRP A 63 -17.62 -34.23 -0.32
C TRP A 63 -16.51 -35.28 -0.50
N GLN A 64 -15.37 -34.94 -1.11
CA GLN A 64 -14.27 -35.89 -1.28
C GLN A 64 -13.54 -36.16 0.04
N VAL A 65 -13.25 -35.11 0.81
CA VAL A 65 -12.64 -35.28 2.14
C VAL A 65 -13.64 -35.90 3.11
N THR A 66 -14.91 -35.49 3.03
CA THR A 66 -15.99 -36.05 3.85
C THR A 66 -16.15 -37.56 3.62
N ALA A 67 -16.12 -38.02 2.36
CA ALA A 67 -16.23 -39.45 2.04
C ALA A 67 -15.06 -40.30 2.58
N ARG A 68 -13.84 -39.72 2.66
CA ARG A 68 -12.67 -40.42 3.21
C ARG A 68 -12.63 -40.45 4.73
N THR A 69 -13.18 -39.44 5.38
CA THR A 69 -13.07 -39.23 6.83
C THR A 69 -14.36 -39.57 7.59
N ASN A 70 -15.45 -39.91 6.89
CA ASN A 70 -16.80 -40.10 7.43
C ASN A 70 -17.29 -38.96 8.33
N THR A 71 -16.68 -37.78 8.22
CA THR A 71 -17.02 -36.59 9.02
C THR A 71 -17.15 -35.40 8.08
N PRO A 72 -18.20 -34.56 8.20
CA PRO A 72 -18.38 -33.44 7.28
C PRO A 72 -17.27 -32.41 7.41
N HIS A 73 -16.67 -32.06 6.27
CA HIS A 73 -15.60 -31.07 6.17
C HIS A 73 -16.00 -29.93 5.23
N ILE A 74 -15.57 -28.72 5.54
CA ILE A 74 -15.79 -27.52 4.73
C ILE A 74 -14.50 -27.07 4.08
N LYS A 75 -14.61 -26.70 2.81
CA LYS A 75 -13.55 -26.07 2.04
C LYS A 75 -13.57 -24.55 2.29
N LEU A 76 -12.53 -24.04 2.93
CA LEU A 76 -12.34 -22.61 3.10
C LEU A 76 -11.57 -22.06 1.90
N PHE A 77 -12.17 -21.08 1.24
CA PHE A 77 -11.56 -20.35 0.16
C PHE A 77 -11.31 -18.91 0.62
N THR A 78 -10.13 -18.39 0.37
CA THR A 78 -9.82 -16.97 0.54
C THR A 78 -9.82 -16.34 -0.83
N GLU A 79 -10.47 -15.20 -0.94
CA GLU A 79 -10.41 -14.38 -2.14
C GLU A 79 -9.05 -13.67 -2.16
N GLU A 80 -8.20 -13.98 -3.13
CA GLU A 80 -6.99 -13.22 -3.38
C GLU A 80 -7.38 -11.90 -4.06
N ARG A 81 -7.78 -10.92 -3.26
CA ARG A 81 -8.08 -9.58 -3.78
C ARG A 81 -6.78 -8.89 -4.14
N GLU A 82 -6.68 -8.48 -5.40
CA GLU A 82 -5.69 -7.52 -5.87
C GLU A 82 -5.81 -6.25 -5.02
N ARG A 83 -4.72 -5.86 -4.36
CA ARG A 83 -4.75 -4.75 -3.41
C ARG A 83 -4.32 -3.45 -4.07
N THR A 84 -4.90 -2.36 -3.60
CA THR A 84 -4.39 -1.03 -3.89
C THR A 84 -3.34 -0.68 -2.85
N VAL A 85 -2.11 -0.46 -3.28
CA VAL A 85 -1.03 0.14 -2.50
C VAL A 85 -1.03 1.63 -2.78
N LEU A 86 -1.17 2.44 -1.74
CA LEU A 86 -1.18 3.89 -1.84
C LEU A 86 -0.01 4.46 -1.03
N LEU A 87 0.90 5.16 -1.69
CA LEU A 87 2.05 5.77 -1.04
C LEU A 87 1.72 7.23 -0.69
N LEU A 88 1.74 7.59 0.59
CA LEU A 88 1.64 8.96 1.05
C LEU A 88 3.05 9.46 1.38
N VAL A 89 3.61 10.31 0.51
CA VAL A 89 5.02 10.73 0.58
C VAL A 89 5.13 12.21 0.92
N ASP A 90 5.87 12.52 1.97
CA ASP A 90 6.14 13.87 2.41
C ASP A 90 7.24 14.51 1.55
N THR A 91 6.92 15.64 0.93
CA THR A 91 7.83 16.48 0.15
C THR A 91 7.94 17.90 0.71
N ASN A 92 7.61 18.09 1.99
CA ASN A 92 7.74 19.37 2.69
C ASN A 92 9.20 19.85 2.76
N PRO A 93 9.44 21.17 2.94
CA PRO A 93 10.78 21.72 3.16
C PRO A 93 11.56 21.06 4.31
N THR A 94 10.88 20.57 5.36
CA THR A 94 11.47 19.84 6.50
C THR A 94 12.21 18.58 6.06
N MET A 95 11.77 17.97 4.96
CA MET A 95 12.42 16.80 4.34
C MET A 95 13.74 17.16 3.62
N SER A 96 14.03 18.44 3.42
CA SER A 96 15.32 18.93 2.88
C SER A 96 16.40 19.04 3.96
N PHE A 97 16.24 18.38 5.11
CA PHE A 97 17.24 18.28 6.17
C PHE A 97 18.01 16.95 6.09
N GLY A 98 19.30 16.96 6.42
CA GLY A 98 20.17 15.77 6.41
C GLY A 98 21.03 15.69 7.66
N THR A 99 21.04 14.54 8.32
CA THR A 99 21.75 14.32 9.61
C THR A 99 23.07 13.56 9.46
N ARG A 100 23.23 12.70 8.43
CA ARG A 100 24.43 11.85 8.21
C ARG A 100 24.71 11.57 6.73
N GLY A 101 24.77 12.62 5.91
CA GLY A 101 25.22 12.52 4.50
C GLY A 101 24.13 12.26 3.44
N THR A 102 22.89 12.06 3.83
CA THR A 102 21.73 12.01 2.91
C THR A 102 20.56 12.81 3.45
N PHE A 103 19.83 13.47 2.56
CA PHE A 103 18.59 14.17 2.90
C PHE A 103 17.46 13.19 3.18
N LYS A 104 16.55 13.57 4.09
CA LYS A 104 15.32 12.79 4.38
C LYS A 104 14.49 12.57 3.12
N SER A 105 14.39 13.58 2.24
CA SER A 105 13.70 13.50 0.94
C SER A 105 14.26 12.40 0.03
N ILE A 106 15.59 12.20 0.04
CA ILE A 106 16.25 11.13 -0.74
C ILE A 106 15.87 9.76 -0.17
N GLN A 107 15.91 9.61 1.15
CA GLN A 107 15.53 8.36 1.79
C GLN A 107 14.04 8.06 1.59
N ALA A 108 13.16 9.07 1.69
CA ALA A 108 11.74 8.94 1.42
C ALA A 108 11.47 8.49 -0.02
N ALA A 109 12.15 9.08 -1.01
CA ALA A 109 12.03 8.67 -2.40
C ALA A 109 12.53 7.23 -2.63
N ARG A 110 13.62 6.81 -1.98
CA ARG A 110 14.12 5.43 -2.04
C ARG A 110 13.12 4.44 -1.42
N CYS A 111 12.54 4.76 -0.28
CA CYS A 111 11.48 3.97 0.34
C CYS A 111 10.26 3.85 -0.60
N ALA A 112 9.81 4.97 -1.16
CA ALA A 112 8.70 4.98 -2.12
C ALA A 112 9.01 4.14 -3.38
N ALA A 113 10.25 4.19 -3.87
CA ALA A 113 10.68 3.37 -5.00
C ALA A 113 10.67 1.88 -4.67
N LEU A 114 11.24 1.47 -3.53
CA LEU A 114 11.24 0.07 -3.10
C LEU A 114 9.81 -0.46 -2.97
N LEU A 115 8.94 0.25 -2.25
CA LEU A 115 7.54 -0.15 -2.08
C LEU A 115 6.78 -0.16 -3.41
N GLY A 116 7.00 0.82 -4.27
CA GLY A 116 6.40 0.89 -5.60
C GLY A 116 6.82 -0.28 -6.49
N TRP A 117 8.10 -0.67 -6.45
CA TRP A 117 8.60 -1.85 -7.14
C TRP A 117 8.05 -3.16 -6.55
N CYS A 118 7.88 -3.25 -5.22
CA CYS A 118 7.23 -4.40 -4.58
C CYS A 118 5.78 -4.54 -5.07
N ALA A 119 5.03 -3.43 -5.06
CA ALA A 119 3.65 -3.39 -5.54
C ALA A 119 3.55 -3.78 -7.03
N ASN A 120 4.46 -3.28 -7.86
CA ASN A 120 4.50 -3.63 -9.28
C ASN A 120 4.85 -5.11 -9.53
N LYS A 121 5.72 -5.71 -8.71
CA LYS A 121 6.09 -7.13 -8.79
C LYS A 121 4.90 -8.03 -8.44
N SER A 122 4.14 -7.69 -7.40
CA SER A 122 2.97 -8.45 -6.95
C SER A 122 1.68 -8.14 -7.71
N SER A 123 1.77 -7.48 -8.88
CA SER A 123 0.60 -7.09 -9.71
C SER A 123 -0.47 -6.25 -8.98
N ASN A 124 -0.12 -5.62 -7.86
CA ASN A 124 -1.00 -4.75 -7.11
C ASN A 124 -1.20 -3.41 -7.85
N PHE A 125 -2.33 -2.75 -7.60
CA PHE A 125 -2.49 -1.37 -8.04
C PHE A 125 -1.60 -0.47 -7.21
N LEU A 126 -0.82 0.41 -7.84
CA LEU A 126 0.02 1.38 -7.16
C LEU A 126 -0.48 2.79 -7.45
N GLY A 127 -0.81 3.54 -6.40
CA GLY A 127 -1.04 4.97 -6.43
C GLY A 127 -0.12 5.71 -5.47
N ALA A 128 -0.11 7.03 -5.56
CA ALA A 128 0.61 7.86 -4.61
C ALA A 128 -0.04 9.24 -4.41
N VAL A 129 0.12 9.79 -3.22
CA VAL A 129 -0.15 11.18 -2.87
C VAL A 129 1.17 11.76 -2.37
N LEU A 130 1.67 12.79 -3.04
CA LEU A 130 2.85 13.51 -2.60
C LEU A 130 2.40 14.88 -2.11
N PHE A 131 2.78 15.26 -0.90
CA PHE A 131 2.28 16.47 -0.26
C PHE A 131 3.41 17.35 0.27
N GLY A 132 3.21 18.67 0.16
CA GLY A 132 4.22 19.66 0.52
C GLY A 132 5.08 20.09 -0.65
N GLY A 133 5.92 21.10 -0.42
CA GLY A 133 6.82 21.63 -1.45
C GLY A 133 6.14 22.66 -2.36
N ILE A 134 6.46 22.67 -3.65
CA ILE A 134 5.96 23.69 -4.58
C ILE A 134 4.54 23.36 -5.06
N ASN A 135 4.26 22.09 -5.29
CA ASN A 135 3.05 21.65 -5.97
C ASN A 135 1.84 21.42 -5.05
N LYS A 136 1.93 21.81 -3.77
CA LYS A 136 0.95 21.53 -2.71
C LYS A 136 0.67 20.03 -2.56
N THR A 137 -0.06 19.41 -3.48
CA THR A 137 -0.40 17.99 -3.45
C THR A 137 -0.49 17.44 -4.86
N GLU A 138 0.31 16.41 -5.16
CA GLU A 138 0.28 15.68 -6.42
C GLU A 138 -0.32 14.30 -6.20
N TYR A 139 -1.30 13.92 -7.04
CA TYR A 139 -1.99 12.64 -6.94
C TYR A 139 -1.76 11.76 -8.17
N PHE A 140 -1.17 10.59 -7.94
CA PHE A 140 -1.03 9.52 -8.91
C PHE A 140 -2.12 8.48 -8.68
N LYS A 141 -3.07 8.40 -9.63
CA LYS A 141 -4.15 7.41 -9.60
C LYS A 141 -3.58 5.98 -9.53
N PRO A 142 -4.18 5.08 -8.72
CA PRO A 142 -3.78 3.68 -8.67
C PRO A 142 -3.84 3.01 -10.04
N THR A 143 -2.70 2.51 -10.53
CA THR A 143 -2.63 1.67 -11.74
C THR A 143 -1.62 0.55 -11.57
N ARG A 144 -1.70 -0.49 -12.39
CA ARG A 144 -0.68 -1.58 -12.44
C ARG A 144 0.49 -1.25 -13.36
N THR A 145 0.41 -0.12 -14.06
CA THR A 145 1.33 0.17 -15.15
C THR A 145 2.68 0.60 -14.60
N ARG A 146 3.75 -0.03 -15.10
CA ARG A 146 5.14 0.42 -14.84
C ARG A 146 5.33 1.88 -15.21
N ARG A 147 4.64 2.35 -16.24
CA ARG A 147 4.66 3.75 -16.69
C ARG A 147 4.19 4.72 -15.61
N SER A 148 3.19 4.35 -14.81
CA SER A 148 2.73 5.20 -13.69
C SER A 148 3.79 5.29 -12.59
N LEU A 149 4.40 4.16 -12.22
CA LEU A 149 5.53 4.14 -11.29
C LEU A 149 6.68 5.01 -11.80
N TRP A 150 7.04 4.92 -13.08
CA TRP A 150 8.09 5.76 -13.67
C TRP A 150 7.78 7.25 -13.57
N LYS A 151 6.54 7.67 -13.88
CA LYS A 151 6.13 9.07 -13.74
C LYS A 151 6.25 9.55 -12.30
N MET A 152 5.88 8.72 -11.34
CA MET A 152 6.02 9.02 -9.90
C MET A 152 7.49 9.17 -9.49
N LEU A 153 8.36 8.24 -9.91
CA LEU A 153 9.79 8.32 -9.61
C LEU A 153 10.46 9.52 -10.28
N GLN A 154 10.09 9.83 -11.54
CA GLN A 154 10.55 11.03 -12.22
C GLN A 154 10.13 12.28 -11.47
N TYR A 155 8.87 12.32 -10.99
CA TYR A 155 8.37 13.44 -10.20
C TYR A 155 9.17 13.61 -8.90
N LEU A 156 9.41 12.53 -8.14
CA LEU A 156 10.23 12.55 -6.92
C LEU A 156 11.68 13.01 -7.17
N SER A 157 12.20 12.77 -8.37
CA SER A 157 13.56 13.14 -8.76
C SER A 157 13.67 14.58 -9.27
N ARG A 158 12.56 15.31 -9.41
CA ARG A 158 12.59 16.70 -9.90
C ARG A 158 13.23 17.61 -8.85
N SER A 159 14.17 18.42 -9.32
CA SER A 159 14.71 19.54 -8.55
C SER A 159 13.70 20.68 -8.56
N GLU A 160 12.88 20.76 -7.52
CA GLU A 160 11.93 21.85 -7.31
C GLU A 160 12.68 23.13 -6.87
N THR A 161 13.02 23.97 -7.85
CA THR A 161 13.85 25.19 -7.67
C THR A 161 13.08 26.50 -7.76
N LYS A 162 11.83 26.51 -8.24
CA LYS A 162 11.09 27.76 -8.55
C LYS A 162 9.68 27.76 -7.98
N GLY A 163 9.46 28.58 -6.94
CA GLY A 163 8.14 28.84 -6.35
C GLY A 163 8.19 28.85 -4.82
N PRO A 164 7.20 29.48 -4.15
CA PRO A 164 7.11 29.45 -2.70
C PRO A 164 6.82 28.02 -2.24
N LYS A 165 7.75 27.45 -1.45
CA LYS A 165 7.52 26.15 -0.85
C LYS A 165 6.47 26.29 0.25
N ARG A 166 5.44 25.45 0.20
CA ARG A 166 4.39 25.39 1.22
C ARG A 166 4.55 24.15 2.06
N ILE A 167 4.28 24.30 3.34
CA ILE A 167 4.15 23.17 4.26
C ILE A 167 2.71 22.70 4.20
N ILE A 168 2.51 21.40 4.05
CA ILE A 168 1.21 20.75 4.23
C ILE A 168 1.33 19.79 5.40
N GLU A 169 0.43 19.96 6.36
CA GLU A 169 0.32 19.09 7.51
C GLU A 169 -0.14 17.69 7.11
N LEU A 170 0.33 16.69 7.86
CA LEU A 170 0.02 15.30 7.57
C LEU A 170 -1.50 15.03 7.62
N ASN A 171 -2.23 15.69 8.53
CA ASN A 171 -3.68 15.58 8.65
C ASN A 171 -4.42 15.90 7.34
N VAL A 172 -4.08 17.05 6.74
CA VAL A 172 -4.68 17.48 5.48
C VAL A 172 -4.38 16.48 4.36
N ALA A 173 -3.15 15.96 4.34
CA ALA A 173 -2.73 14.97 3.35
C ALA A 173 -3.43 13.62 3.56
N MET A 174 -3.65 13.19 4.80
CA MET A 174 -4.42 11.99 5.12
C MET A 174 -5.89 12.13 4.77
N ASP A 175 -6.53 13.26 5.07
CA ASP A 175 -7.93 13.52 4.68
C ASP A 175 -8.12 13.45 3.17
N PHE A 176 -7.18 14.02 2.41
CA PHE A 176 -7.17 13.89 0.97
C PHE A 176 -6.99 12.43 0.54
N THR A 177 -6.07 11.70 1.18
CA THR A 177 -5.77 10.29 0.91
C THR A 177 -6.98 9.39 1.19
N ASN A 178 -7.68 9.59 2.30
CA ASN A 178 -8.88 8.84 2.70
C ASN A 178 -10.00 8.99 1.67
N LYS A 179 -10.14 10.19 1.06
CA LYS A 179 -11.11 10.42 -0.04
C LYS A 179 -10.72 9.72 -1.34
N LYS A 180 -9.46 9.28 -1.49
CA LYS A 180 -8.94 8.61 -2.70
C LYS A 180 -8.69 7.11 -2.51
N ALA A 181 -8.48 6.67 -1.27
CA ALA A 181 -8.23 5.29 -0.92
C ALA A 181 -9.52 4.45 -1.07
N SER A 182 -9.39 3.22 -1.54
CA SER A 182 -10.46 2.23 -1.43
C SER A 182 -10.44 1.57 -0.04
N PRO A 183 -11.56 1.01 0.46
CA PRO A 183 -11.65 0.44 1.82
C PRO A 183 -10.65 -0.66 2.17
N SER A 184 -10.02 -1.29 1.17
CA SER A 184 -9.01 -2.34 1.36
C SER A 184 -7.62 -1.92 0.91
N SER A 185 -7.35 -0.61 0.82
CA SER A 185 -6.06 -0.09 0.42
C SER A 185 -5.02 -0.25 1.53
N LEU A 186 -3.82 -0.67 1.14
CA LEU A 186 -2.65 -0.63 2.01
C LEU A 186 -1.97 0.73 1.82
N VAL A 187 -2.06 1.59 2.84
CA VAL A 187 -1.47 2.93 2.80
C VAL A 187 -0.11 2.90 3.50
N PHE A 188 0.94 3.34 2.81
CA PHE A 188 2.25 3.56 3.41
C PHE A 188 2.50 5.05 3.55
N ILE A 189 2.78 5.49 4.79
CA ILE A 189 3.10 6.88 5.09
C ILE A 189 4.62 7.01 5.20
N ILE A 190 5.20 7.92 4.44
CA ILE A 190 6.64 8.17 4.39
C ILE A 190 6.86 9.66 4.69
N SER A 191 7.11 9.97 5.96
CA SER A 191 7.29 11.34 6.47
C SER A 191 8.31 11.33 7.61
N ASP A 192 8.83 12.51 7.95
CA ASP A 192 9.57 12.72 9.19
C ASP A 192 8.68 13.08 10.38
N PHE A 193 7.37 13.18 10.18
CA PHE A 193 6.34 13.31 11.22
C PHE A 193 6.50 14.54 12.13
N ILE A 194 7.20 15.58 11.67
CA ILE A 194 7.46 16.79 12.46
C ILE A 194 6.22 17.70 12.56
N ASN A 195 5.33 17.67 11.57
CA ASN A 195 4.13 18.50 11.48
C ASN A 195 2.85 17.67 11.70
N ILE A 196 2.89 16.83 12.73
CA ILE A 196 1.72 16.11 13.26
C ILE A 196 0.93 17.09 14.13
N ASP A 197 -0.36 17.21 13.87
CA ASP A 197 -1.31 17.84 14.78
C ASP A 197 -1.75 16.81 15.83
N ASP A 198 -1.84 17.24 17.10
CA ASP A 198 -2.17 16.41 18.27
C ASP A 198 -3.52 15.68 18.14
N GLN A 199 -4.39 16.12 17.22
CA GLN A 199 -5.69 15.49 16.95
C GLN A 199 -5.66 14.34 15.93
N LEU A 200 -4.47 13.93 15.43
CA LEU A 200 -4.31 12.84 14.47
C LEU A 200 -4.94 11.52 14.97
N LYS A 201 -6.08 11.14 14.39
CA LYS A 201 -6.71 9.82 14.59
C LYS A 201 -6.45 8.92 13.38
N LEU A 202 -5.69 7.85 13.59
CA LEU A 202 -5.53 6.77 12.62
C LEU A 202 -6.80 5.91 12.65
N SER A 203 -7.72 6.14 11.71
CA SER A 203 -8.96 5.37 11.53
C SER A 203 -8.81 4.28 10.49
#